data_AF-A0A1H3NDG8-F1
#
_entry.id   AF-A0A1H3NDG8-F1
#
_cell.length_a   1.000
_cell.length_b   1.000
_cell.length_c   1.000
_cell.angle_alpha   90.00
_cell.angle_beta   90.00
_cell.angle_gamma   90.00
#
_symmetry.space_group_name_H-M   'P 1'
#
loop_
_entity.id
_entity.type
_entity.pdbx_description
1 polymer ?
#
loop_
_entity_poly.entity_id
_entity_poly.type
_entity_poly.pdbx_seq_one_letter_code
_entity_poly.pdbx_strand_id
1 'polypeptide(L)'
;MKKVILMTCAVAMFATAQAKPLDNAKLSMNKNNIKVWTYQNSQNPVFLYKAETIYDTPLEKAVGLILDVDHAVQWVPYMGSVKVLSRDDKKGEFLLYMVLDFPFPLKDRDLVVQGKIVKDAQGVISIKNKAIDKGYAKNPDYVRLTHYEGDWSFQKLANNKVKVSTYGYANPEGSIPLTFVNMFVQQQPYQMLQKMKLELAQRSSIPALPEALR
;
A
#
# COMPACT_ATOMS: atom_id res chain seq x y z
N MET A 1 20.27 -10.95 -65.62
CA MET A 1 19.05 -10.88 -64.79
C MET A 1 19.48 -10.76 -63.33
N LYS A 2 19.39 -9.56 -62.73
CA LYS A 2 19.79 -9.29 -61.34
C LYS A 2 18.59 -9.55 -60.41
N LYS A 3 18.73 -10.46 -59.44
CA LYS A 3 17.72 -10.69 -58.40
C LYS A 3 17.94 -9.67 -57.27
N VAL A 4 16.96 -8.78 -57.08
CA VAL A 4 16.90 -7.85 -55.95
C VAL A 4 16.26 -8.58 -54.78
N ILE A 5 16.99 -8.74 -53.68
CA ILE A 5 16.46 -9.27 -52.42
C ILE A 5 16.01 -8.05 -51.61
N LEU A 6 14.69 -7.85 -51.49
CA LEU A 6 14.11 -6.87 -50.57
C LEU A 6 14.28 -7.38 -49.14
N MET A 7 15.05 -6.63 -48.35
CA MET A 7 15.22 -6.84 -46.91
C MET A 7 14.11 -6.08 -46.17
N THR A 8 13.06 -6.78 -45.76
CA THR A 8 12.00 -6.22 -44.92
C THR A 8 12.48 -6.10 -43.47
N CYS A 9 12.76 -4.86 -43.04
CA CYS A 9 12.98 -4.55 -41.62
C CYS A 9 11.67 -4.72 -40.85
N ALA A 10 11.58 -5.77 -40.02
CA ALA A 10 10.52 -5.91 -39.03
C ALA A 10 10.81 -4.95 -37.87
N VAL A 11 10.08 -3.84 -37.81
CA VAL A 11 10.09 -2.94 -36.64
C VAL A 11 9.35 -3.66 -35.51
N ALA A 12 10.10 -4.15 -34.53
CA ALA A 12 9.55 -4.68 -33.30
C ALA A 12 8.89 -3.54 -32.51
N MET A 13 7.56 -3.51 -32.47
CA MET A 13 6.82 -2.64 -31.57
C MET A 13 7.02 -3.14 -30.13
N PHE A 14 7.89 -2.45 -29.38
CA PHE A 14 7.93 -2.62 -27.93
C PHE A 14 6.63 -2.04 -27.36
N ALA A 15 5.73 -2.91 -26.92
CA ALA A 15 4.57 -2.53 -26.14
C ALA A 15 5.07 -2.00 -24.79
N THR A 16 5.26 -0.68 -24.69
CA THR A 16 5.39 -0.02 -23.39
C THR A 16 4.05 -0.17 -22.68
N ALA A 17 4.02 -0.91 -21.58
CA ALA A 17 2.87 -0.92 -20.68
C ALA A 17 2.66 0.49 -20.14
N GLN A 18 1.79 1.29 -20.79
CA GLN A 18 1.33 2.54 -20.22
C GLN A 18 0.52 2.21 -18.97
N ALA A 19 0.99 2.70 -17.82
CA ALA A 19 0.18 2.72 -16.62
C ALA A 19 -1.13 3.47 -16.93
N LYS A 20 -2.28 2.83 -16.68
CA LYS A 20 -3.58 3.47 -16.87
C LYS A 20 -3.58 4.82 -16.14
N PRO A 21 -3.94 5.93 -16.83
CA PRO A 21 -4.16 7.20 -16.16
C PRO A 21 -5.19 7.00 -15.04
N LEU A 22 -4.92 7.61 -13.88
CA LEU A 22 -5.94 7.72 -12.84
C LEU A 22 -6.95 8.75 -13.31
N ASP A 23 -8.01 8.32 -13.99
CA ASP A 23 -9.11 9.19 -14.39
C ASP A 23 -9.60 9.97 -13.16
N ASN A 24 -9.72 11.30 -13.28
CA ASN A 24 -10.18 12.22 -12.22
C ASN A 24 -9.31 12.31 -10.95
N ALA A 25 -8.01 12.00 -11.01
CA ALA A 25 -7.11 12.23 -9.88
C ALA A 25 -6.91 13.72 -9.56
N LYS A 26 -7.25 14.11 -8.33
CA LYS A 26 -6.99 15.44 -7.77
C LYS A 26 -5.79 15.36 -6.83
N LEU A 27 -4.78 16.20 -7.06
CA LEU A 27 -3.70 16.41 -6.09
C LEU A 27 -4.28 17.10 -4.85
N SER A 28 -4.47 16.35 -3.78
CA SER A 28 -5.07 16.83 -2.53
C SER A 28 -4.01 17.39 -1.57
N MET A 29 -2.76 16.91 -1.67
CA MET A 29 -1.66 17.39 -0.84
C MET A 29 -0.31 17.30 -1.56
N ASN A 30 0.54 18.31 -1.38
CA ASN A 30 1.93 18.32 -1.84
C ASN A 30 2.77 19.15 -0.86
N LYS A 31 3.41 18.49 0.10
CA LYS A 31 4.31 19.14 1.08
C LYS A 31 5.31 18.15 1.63
N ASN A 32 6.48 18.64 2.06
CA ASN A 32 7.53 17.82 2.67
C ASN A 32 7.94 16.60 1.83
N ASN A 33 8.00 16.76 0.50
CA ASN A 33 8.27 15.69 -0.47
C ASN A 33 7.27 14.52 -0.46
N ILE A 34 6.07 14.73 0.10
CA ILE A 34 4.96 13.78 0.06
C ILE A 34 3.86 14.38 -0.81
N LYS A 35 3.43 13.61 -1.80
CA LYS A 35 2.29 13.94 -2.65
C LYS A 35 1.17 12.96 -2.37
N VAL A 36 -0.05 13.46 -2.26
CA VAL A 36 -1.27 12.68 -2.11
C VAL A 36 -2.23 13.10 -3.21
N TRP A 37 -2.74 12.11 -3.92
CA TRP A 37 -3.83 12.23 -4.88
C TRP A 37 -5.03 11.48 -4.35
N THR A 38 -6.21 12.04 -4.56
CA THR A 38 -7.49 11.37 -4.34
C THR A 38 -8.25 11.30 -5.64
N TYR A 39 -8.97 10.21 -5.85
CA TYR A 39 -9.83 10.02 -7.01
C TYR A 39 -11.07 9.24 -6.61
N GLN A 40 -12.14 9.42 -7.37
CA GLN A 40 -13.38 8.68 -7.18
C GLN A 40 -13.61 7.86 -8.45
N ASN A 41 -13.86 6.56 -8.30
CA ASN A 41 -14.32 5.73 -9.40
C ASN A 41 -15.84 5.54 -9.29
N SER A 42 -16.49 5.14 -10.38
CA SER A 42 -17.95 4.96 -10.41
C SER A 42 -18.46 3.83 -9.50
N GLN A 43 -17.56 2.97 -9.01
CA GLN A 43 -17.90 1.81 -8.20
C GLN A 43 -17.93 2.13 -6.70
N ASN A 44 -17.27 3.21 -6.26
CA ASN A 44 -17.05 3.48 -4.85
C ASN A 44 -17.51 4.91 -4.48
N PRO A 45 -18.36 5.08 -3.44
CA PRO A 45 -18.76 6.39 -2.95
C PRO A 45 -17.65 7.10 -2.14
N VAL A 46 -16.70 6.32 -1.60
CA VAL A 46 -15.54 6.84 -0.86
C VAL A 46 -14.37 7.05 -1.81
N PHE A 47 -13.59 8.13 -1.59
CA PHE A 47 -12.38 8.37 -2.37
C PHE A 47 -11.34 7.26 -2.19
N LEU A 48 -10.69 6.91 -3.29
CA LEU A 48 -9.44 6.17 -3.29
C LEU A 48 -8.31 7.18 -3.15
N TYR A 49 -7.19 6.75 -2.57
CA TYR A 49 -5.98 7.56 -2.51
C TYR A 49 -4.79 6.88 -3.18
N LYS A 50 -3.87 7.71 -3.66
CA LYS A 50 -2.50 7.34 -3.95
C LYS A 50 -1.59 8.35 -3.25
N ALA A 51 -0.57 7.89 -2.55
CA ALA A 51 0.46 8.76 -2.01
C ALA A 51 1.84 8.25 -2.37
N GLU A 52 2.78 9.16 -2.57
CA GLU A 52 4.17 8.81 -2.84
C GLU A 52 5.15 9.77 -2.20
N THR A 53 6.34 9.25 -1.93
CA THR A 53 7.50 10.02 -1.46
C THR A 53 8.80 9.30 -1.80
N ILE A 54 9.92 9.98 -1.56
CA ILE A 54 11.26 9.42 -1.71
C ILE A 54 11.98 9.56 -0.37
N TYR A 55 12.60 8.47 0.07
CA TYR A 55 13.43 8.42 1.27
C TYR A 55 14.89 8.11 0.91
N ASP A 56 15.81 8.72 1.64
CA ASP A 56 17.25 8.45 1.56
C ASP A 56 17.63 7.24 2.46
N THR A 57 17.11 6.07 2.09
CA THR A 57 17.32 4.79 2.80
C THR A 57 17.42 3.63 1.80
N PRO A 58 18.00 2.48 2.15
CA PRO A 58 17.98 1.30 1.30
C PRO A 58 16.56 0.75 1.16
N LEU A 59 16.27 0.12 0.01
CA LEU A 59 14.99 -0.49 -0.33
C LEU A 59 14.54 -1.46 0.78
N GLU A 60 15.45 -2.31 1.21
CA GLU A 60 15.24 -3.41 2.15
C GLU A 60 14.80 -2.89 3.53
N LYS A 61 15.32 -1.73 3.95
CA LYS A 61 14.94 -1.10 5.21
C LYS A 61 13.52 -0.53 5.15
N ALA A 62 13.13 0.07 4.02
CA ALA A 62 11.77 0.55 3.81
C ALA A 62 10.75 -0.59 3.74
N VAL A 63 11.05 -1.65 2.99
CA VAL A 63 10.20 -2.84 2.91
C VAL A 63 10.10 -3.51 4.28
N GLY A 64 11.22 -3.70 4.96
CA GLY A 64 11.29 -4.34 6.26
C GLY A 64 10.45 -3.66 7.34
N LEU A 65 10.37 -2.33 7.33
CA LEU A 65 9.50 -1.59 8.26
C LEU A 65 8.02 -1.92 8.05
N ILE A 66 7.56 -2.07 6.80
CA ILE A 66 6.16 -2.45 6.53
C ILE A 66 5.87 -3.90 6.89
N LEU A 67 6.87 -4.78 6.78
CA LEU A 67 6.74 -6.21 7.12
C LEU A 67 6.89 -6.50 8.61
N ASP A 68 7.30 -5.50 9.39
CA ASP A 68 7.40 -5.55 10.84
C ASP A 68 6.05 -5.23 11.49
N VAL A 69 5.12 -6.17 11.30
CA VAL A 69 3.72 -6.02 11.69
C VAL A 69 3.57 -5.86 13.20
N ASP A 70 4.40 -6.52 14.01
CA ASP A 70 4.32 -6.43 15.48
C ASP A 70 4.60 -5.01 15.99
N HIS A 71 5.41 -4.24 15.26
CA HIS A 71 5.69 -2.83 15.57
C HIS A 71 4.73 -1.86 14.87
N ALA A 72 3.78 -2.33 14.03
CA ALA A 72 2.88 -1.47 13.28
C ALA A 72 2.02 -0.58 14.18
N VAL A 73 1.60 -1.07 15.36
CA VAL A 73 0.81 -0.31 16.34
C VAL A 73 1.51 0.99 16.79
N GLN A 74 2.85 0.99 16.81
CA GLN A 74 3.62 2.13 17.32
C GLN A 74 3.63 3.31 16.34
N TRP A 75 3.52 3.04 15.04
CA TRP A 75 3.75 4.05 14.01
C TRP A 75 2.62 4.18 12.98
N VAL A 76 1.80 3.16 12.76
CA VAL A 76 0.65 3.26 11.84
C VAL A 76 -0.47 4.07 12.52
N PRO A 77 -0.93 5.18 11.93
CA PRO A 77 -2.03 5.95 12.51
C PRO A 77 -3.29 5.12 12.69
N TYR A 78 -3.95 5.25 13.84
CA TYR A 78 -5.23 4.59 14.17
C TYR A 78 -5.17 3.07 14.23
N MET A 79 -3.98 2.47 14.36
CA MET A 79 -3.83 1.03 14.58
C MET A 79 -3.99 0.73 16.07
N GLY A 80 -5.11 0.13 16.48
CA GLY A 80 -5.35 -0.26 17.87
C GLY A 80 -4.62 -1.55 18.23
N SER A 81 -4.72 -2.57 17.38
CA SER A 81 -3.95 -3.81 17.53
C SER A 81 -3.78 -4.55 16.22
N VAL A 82 -2.79 -5.44 16.17
CA VAL A 82 -2.58 -6.35 15.06
C VAL A 82 -2.15 -7.72 15.56
N LYS A 83 -2.63 -8.75 14.87
CA LYS A 83 -2.31 -10.15 15.13
C LYS A 83 -2.02 -10.85 13.81
N VAL A 84 -0.85 -11.46 13.69
CA VAL A 84 -0.52 -12.35 12.58
C VAL A 84 -1.27 -13.67 12.79
N LEU A 85 -2.19 -14.00 11.88
CA LEU A 85 -2.95 -15.26 11.89
C LEU A 85 -2.18 -16.37 11.17
N SER A 86 -1.53 -16.03 10.06
CA SER A 86 -0.63 -16.93 9.34
C SER A 86 0.39 -16.14 8.52
N ARG A 87 1.54 -16.76 8.25
CA ARG A 87 2.61 -16.19 7.42
C ARG A 87 3.40 -17.31 6.74
N ASP A 88 3.65 -17.15 5.45
CA ASP A 88 4.48 -18.01 4.61
C ASP A 88 5.49 -17.12 3.88
N ASP A 89 6.71 -17.03 4.39
CA ASP A 89 7.76 -16.18 3.82
C ASP A 89 8.31 -16.70 2.48
N LYS A 90 8.08 -17.97 2.14
CA LYS A 90 8.46 -18.56 0.86
C LYS A 90 7.51 -18.14 -0.25
N LYS A 91 6.22 -18.12 0.07
CA LYS A 91 5.18 -17.63 -0.84
C LYS A 91 5.00 -16.13 -0.75
N GLY A 92 5.52 -15.46 0.28
CA GLY A 92 5.25 -14.04 0.53
C GLY A 92 3.79 -13.80 0.86
N GLU A 93 3.13 -14.76 1.50
CA GLU A 93 1.70 -14.71 1.84
C GLU A 93 1.53 -14.53 3.33
N PHE A 94 0.55 -13.74 3.74
CA PHE A 94 0.23 -13.56 5.15
C PHE A 94 -1.24 -13.24 5.36
N LEU A 95 -1.72 -13.54 6.55
CA LEU A 95 -3.06 -13.23 7.00
C LEU A 95 -2.98 -12.50 8.34
N LEU A 96 -3.57 -11.31 8.40
CA LEU A 96 -3.59 -10.47 9.61
C LEU A 96 -5.01 -10.28 10.11
N TYR A 97 -5.16 -10.20 11.43
CA TYR A 97 -6.31 -9.58 12.07
C TYR A 97 -5.88 -8.23 12.61
N MET A 98 -6.60 -7.16 12.27
CA MET A 98 -6.31 -5.80 12.70
C MET A 98 -7.53 -5.20 13.37
N VAL A 99 -7.29 -4.33 14.35
CA VAL A 99 -8.30 -3.46 14.96
C VAL A 99 -7.86 -2.02 14.73
N LEU A 100 -8.76 -1.23 14.15
CA LEU A 100 -8.59 0.19 13.90
C LEU A 100 -9.34 0.99 14.95
N ASP A 101 -8.61 1.88 15.63
CA ASP A 101 -9.10 2.78 16.67
C ASP A 101 -9.71 4.02 16.03
N PHE A 102 -11.04 4.13 16.09
CA PHE A 102 -11.78 5.25 15.52
C PHE A 102 -12.07 6.30 16.60
N PRO A 103 -12.02 7.60 16.25
CA PRO A 103 -12.31 8.64 17.23
C PRO A 103 -13.75 8.54 17.74
N PHE A 104 -13.91 8.64 19.07
CA PHE A 104 -15.22 8.72 19.72
C PHE A 104 -16.10 9.83 19.07
N PRO A 105 -17.39 9.59 18.81
CA PRO A 105 -18.23 8.46 19.26
C PRO A 105 -18.32 7.28 18.28
N LEU A 106 -17.44 7.20 17.28
CA LEU A 106 -17.48 6.10 16.32
C LEU A 106 -16.96 4.82 16.97
N LYS A 107 -17.66 3.69 16.74
CA LYS A 107 -17.17 2.38 17.17
C LYS A 107 -15.90 1.99 16.43
N ASP A 108 -15.01 1.25 17.06
CA ASP A 108 -13.82 0.70 16.40
C ASP A 108 -14.18 -0.30 15.31
N ARG A 109 -13.23 -0.48 14.39
CA ARG A 109 -13.36 -1.37 13.24
C ARG A 109 -12.39 -2.53 13.36
N ASP A 110 -12.83 -3.72 13.00
CA ASP A 110 -11.92 -4.85 12.84
C ASP A 110 -11.89 -5.34 11.38
N LEU A 111 -10.78 -5.94 10.99
CA LEU A 111 -10.63 -6.50 9.65
C LEU A 111 -9.68 -7.69 9.62
N VAL A 112 -9.99 -8.64 8.75
CA VAL A 112 -9.08 -9.73 8.38
C VAL A 112 -8.50 -9.39 7.02
N VAL A 113 -7.17 -9.31 6.93
CA VAL A 113 -6.47 -8.90 5.73
C VAL A 113 -5.61 -10.02 5.20
N GLN A 114 -5.87 -10.41 3.95
CA GLN A 114 -5.01 -11.27 3.18
C GLN A 114 -3.99 -10.41 2.43
N GLY A 115 -2.71 -10.74 2.60
CA GLY A 115 -1.59 -10.04 1.99
C GLY A 115 -0.76 -10.93 1.09
N LYS A 116 -0.22 -10.34 0.03
CA LYS A 116 0.75 -10.96 -0.88
C LYS A 116 1.87 -9.99 -1.20
N ILE A 117 3.10 -10.46 -1.08
CA ILE A 117 4.31 -9.72 -1.45
C ILE A 117 4.87 -10.32 -2.72
N VAL A 118 5.21 -9.46 -3.67
CA VAL A 118 5.80 -9.84 -4.95
C VAL A 118 6.94 -8.89 -5.29
N LYS A 119 7.96 -9.41 -5.97
CA LYS A 119 9.03 -8.63 -6.59
C LYS A 119 8.96 -8.87 -8.09
N ASP A 120 8.87 -7.80 -8.88
CA ASP A 120 8.82 -7.92 -10.32
C ASP A 120 10.22 -8.06 -10.95
N ALA A 121 10.26 -8.28 -12.27
CA ALA A 121 11.50 -8.42 -13.03
C ALA A 121 12.36 -7.15 -13.03
N GLN A 122 11.78 -5.99 -12.71
CA GLN A 122 12.48 -4.71 -12.57
C GLN A 122 12.98 -4.48 -11.14
N GLY A 123 12.71 -5.41 -10.22
CA GLY A 123 13.09 -5.33 -8.81
C GLY A 123 12.19 -4.42 -7.97
N VAL A 124 11.03 -4.01 -8.49
CA VAL A 124 10.03 -3.30 -7.68
C VAL A 124 9.34 -4.31 -6.78
N ILE A 125 9.33 -4.01 -5.48
CA ILE A 125 8.63 -4.82 -4.49
C ILE A 125 7.24 -4.22 -4.28
N SER A 126 6.21 -5.05 -4.35
CA SER A 126 4.83 -4.66 -4.09
C SER A 126 4.21 -5.53 -2.99
N ILE A 127 3.49 -4.91 -2.07
CA ILE A 127 2.66 -5.59 -1.07
C ILE A 127 1.21 -5.27 -1.42
N LYS A 128 0.42 -6.29 -1.72
CA LYS A 128 -1.01 -6.19 -2.00
C LYS A 128 -1.79 -6.67 -0.79
N ASN A 129 -2.71 -5.86 -0.29
CA ASN A 129 -3.58 -6.26 0.83
C ASN A 129 -5.04 -6.10 0.45
N LYS A 130 -5.86 -7.06 0.86
CA LYS A 130 -7.31 -7.01 0.68
C LYS A 130 -8.03 -7.59 1.89
N ALA A 131 -9.15 -6.98 2.28
CA ALA A 131 -10.01 -7.56 3.31
C ALA A 131 -10.70 -8.84 2.81
N ILE A 132 -10.83 -9.81 3.72
CA ILE A 132 -11.61 -11.02 3.53
C ILE A 132 -12.57 -11.22 4.71
N ASP A 133 -13.74 -11.83 4.48
CA ASP A 133 -14.74 -12.06 5.55
C ASP A 133 -14.56 -13.42 6.26
N LYS A 134 -13.49 -14.17 5.94
CA LYS A 134 -13.22 -15.51 6.49
C LYS A 134 -11.88 -15.53 7.22
N GLY A 135 -11.69 -16.52 8.09
CA GLY A 135 -10.41 -16.77 8.77
C GLY A 135 -10.30 -16.20 10.18
N TYR A 136 -11.28 -15.40 10.64
CA TYR A 136 -11.38 -14.95 12.04
C TYR A 136 -12.83 -14.64 12.42
N ALA A 137 -13.22 -14.99 13.64
CA ALA A 137 -14.58 -14.78 14.14
C ALA A 137 -14.94 -13.28 14.20
N LYS A 138 -16.23 -12.95 14.04
CA LYS A 138 -16.72 -11.58 14.23
C LYS A 138 -16.79 -11.26 15.72
N ASN A 139 -16.30 -10.08 16.11
CA ASN A 139 -16.43 -9.57 17.48
C ASN A 139 -17.56 -8.51 17.50
N PRO A 140 -18.62 -8.67 18.33
CA PRO A 140 -19.73 -7.72 18.39
C PRO A 140 -19.36 -6.31 18.89
N ASP A 141 -18.21 -6.17 19.55
CA ASP A 141 -17.71 -4.87 20.01
C ASP A 141 -17.21 -3.99 18.85
N TYR A 142 -16.88 -4.61 17.71
CA TYR A 142 -16.33 -3.95 16.53
C TYR A 142 -17.25 -4.00 15.32
N VAL A 143 -17.10 -3.01 14.43
CA VAL A 143 -17.70 -3.04 13.09
C VAL A 143 -16.73 -3.71 12.12
N ARG A 144 -17.11 -4.87 11.57
CA ARG A 144 -16.27 -5.60 10.59
C ARG A 144 -16.19 -4.86 9.25
N LEU A 145 -14.98 -4.48 8.84
CA LEU A 145 -14.71 -3.98 7.51
C LEU A 145 -14.52 -5.13 6.52
N THR A 146 -15.30 -5.12 5.44
CA THR A 146 -15.24 -6.14 4.38
C THR A 146 -14.71 -5.60 3.06
N HIS A 147 -14.76 -4.28 2.86
CA HIS A 147 -14.29 -3.60 1.65
C HIS A 147 -13.06 -2.75 1.96
N TYR A 148 -11.89 -3.37 1.85
CA TYR A 148 -10.59 -2.71 2.02
C TYR A 148 -9.59 -3.25 1.01
N GLU A 149 -8.83 -2.33 0.43
CA GLU A 149 -7.62 -2.60 -0.35
C GLU A 149 -6.53 -1.63 0.11
N GLY A 150 -5.31 -2.14 0.29
CA GLY A 150 -4.19 -1.32 0.72
C GLY A 150 -2.89 -1.85 0.14
N ASP A 151 -2.30 -1.09 -0.77
CA ASP A 151 -1.10 -1.50 -1.47
C ASP A 151 0.09 -0.63 -1.08
N TRP A 152 1.26 -1.26 -1.12
CA TRP A 152 2.56 -0.60 -1.06
C TRP A 152 3.39 -0.99 -2.27
N SER A 153 4.20 -0.06 -2.76
CA SER A 153 5.18 -0.28 -3.81
C SER A 153 6.48 0.42 -3.46
N PHE A 154 7.59 -0.29 -3.66
CA PHE A 154 8.94 0.15 -3.34
C PHE A 154 9.81 -0.01 -4.57
N GLN A 155 10.35 1.11 -5.04
CA GLN A 155 11.23 1.14 -6.19
C GLN A 155 12.59 1.69 -5.77
N LYS A 156 13.64 0.91 -6.00
CA LYS A 156 15.01 1.35 -5.77
C LYS A 156 15.37 2.41 -6.82
N LEU A 157 15.78 3.59 -6.37
CA LEU A 157 16.26 4.68 -7.23
C LEU A 157 17.79 4.77 -7.21
N ALA A 158 18.41 4.45 -6.06
CA ALA A 158 19.85 4.29 -5.88
C ALA A 158 20.11 3.39 -4.66
N ASN A 159 21.38 3.11 -4.32
CA ASN A 159 21.72 2.24 -3.20
C ASN A 159 21.11 2.67 -1.85
N ASN A 160 21.04 3.97 -1.61
CA ASN A 160 20.44 4.54 -0.39
C ASN A 160 19.30 5.49 -0.73
N LYS A 161 18.52 5.18 -1.77
CA LYS A 161 17.37 5.99 -2.18
C LYS A 161 16.26 5.13 -2.72
N VAL A 162 15.07 5.24 -2.14
CA VAL A 162 13.89 4.46 -2.49
C VAL A 162 12.69 5.36 -2.70
N LYS A 163 11.94 5.11 -3.77
CA LYS A 163 10.60 5.65 -3.94
C LYS A 163 9.61 4.72 -3.26
N VAL A 164 8.80 5.28 -2.36
CA VAL A 164 7.72 4.56 -1.69
C VAL A 164 6.40 5.13 -2.17
N SER A 165 5.52 4.24 -2.61
CA SER A 165 4.15 4.59 -2.98
C SER A 165 3.18 3.72 -2.19
N THR A 166 2.06 4.30 -1.79
CA THR A 166 0.93 3.57 -1.21
C THR A 166 -0.35 3.95 -1.93
N TYR A 167 -1.22 2.98 -2.12
CA TYR A 167 -2.57 3.14 -2.65
C TYR A 167 -3.53 2.51 -1.66
N GLY A 168 -4.73 3.05 -1.53
CA GLY A 168 -5.71 2.37 -0.73
C GLY A 168 -7.13 2.87 -0.92
N TYR A 169 -8.01 2.02 -0.43
CA TYR A 169 -9.45 2.21 -0.37
C TYR A 169 -9.97 1.48 0.87
N ALA A 170 -10.84 2.15 1.62
CA ALA A 170 -11.56 1.53 2.71
C ALA A 170 -12.97 2.11 2.76
N ASN A 171 -13.99 1.27 2.66
CA ASN A 171 -15.33 1.64 3.11
C ASN A 171 -15.35 1.45 4.63
N PRO A 172 -15.57 2.50 5.44
CA PRO A 172 -15.54 2.36 6.90
C PRO A 172 -16.76 1.64 7.48
N GLU A 173 -17.76 1.33 6.64
CA GLU A 173 -19.02 0.67 6.98
C GLU A 173 -19.86 1.42 8.04
N GLY A 174 -21.18 1.23 7.97
CA GLY A 174 -22.13 1.94 8.83
C GLY A 174 -22.44 3.38 8.37
N SER A 175 -23.21 4.10 9.18
CA SER A 175 -23.77 5.42 8.83
C SER A 175 -22.81 6.59 9.11
N ILE A 176 -21.56 6.49 8.66
CA ILE A 176 -20.60 7.60 8.78
C ILE A 176 -20.80 8.59 7.62
N PRO A 177 -20.96 9.90 7.87
CA PRO A 177 -21.05 10.89 6.80
C PRO A 177 -19.83 10.87 5.88
N LEU A 178 -20.04 10.82 4.56
CA LEU A 178 -18.98 10.73 3.56
C LEU A 178 -17.95 11.87 3.66
N THR A 179 -18.36 13.07 4.05
CA THR A 179 -17.45 14.20 4.27
C THR A 179 -16.37 13.86 5.31
N PHE A 180 -16.75 13.17 6.39
CA PHE A 180 -15.81 12.75 7.42
C PHE A 180 -14.86 11.70 6.86
N VAL A 181 -15.37 10.68 6.19
CA VAL A 181 -14.56 9.62 5.56
C VAL A 181 -13.53 10.21 4.58
N ASN A 182 -13.97 11.11 3.71
CA ASN A 182 -13.12 11.73 2.69
C ASN A 182 -12.03 12.65 3.27
N MET A 183 -12.26 13.26 4.44
CA MET A 183 -11.24 14.02 5.15
C MET A 183 -10.10 13.10 5.64
N PHE A 184 -10.43 11.93 6.18
CA PHE A 184 -9.44 10.95 6.63
C PHE A 184 -8.61 10.40 5.47
N VAL A 185 -9.25 10.08 4.34
CA VAL A 185 -8.58 9.57 3.13
C VAL A 185 -7.48 10.51 2.62
N GLN A 186 -7.61 11.82 2.82
CA GLN A 186 -6.60 12.79 2.41
C GLN A 186 -5.43 12.90 3.40
N GLN A 187 -5.70 12.80 4.71
CA GLN A 187 -4.70 13.05 5.75
C GLN A 187 -3.92 11.82 6.18
N GLN A 188 -4.60 10.67 6.29
CA GLN A 188 -4.01 9.43 6.78
C GLN A 188 -2.76 9.01 5.97
N PRO A 189 -2.78 8.94 4.62
CA PRO A 189 -1.60 8.49 3.89
C PRO A 189 -0.42 9.46 4.01
N TYR A 190 -0.69 10.76 4.14
CA TYR A 190 0.35 11.75 4.42
C TYR A 190 0.99 11.51 5.79
N GLN A 191 0.19 11.36 6.85
CA GLN A 191 0.68 11.08 8.20
C GLN A 191 1.46 9.76 8.27
N MET A 192 0.97 8.74 7.57
CA MET A 192 1.61 7.43 7.50
C MET A 192 3.01 7.51 6.87
N LEU A 193 3.16 8.22 5.75
CA LEU A 193 4.47 8.45 5.13
C LEU A 193 5.37 9.36 6.00
N GLN A 194 4.81 10.36 6.70
CA GLN A 194 5.60 11.14 7.64
C GLN A 194 6.15 10.30 8.80
N LYS A 195 5.31 9.46 9.42
CA LYS A 195 5.73 8.58 10.52
C LYS A 195 6.73 7.54 10.05
N MET A 196 6.53 6.96 8.87
CA MET A 196 7.50 6.07 8.24
C MET A 196 8.89 6.72 8.11
N LYS A 197 8.96 8.00 7.73
CA LYS A 197 10.24 8.73 7.70
C LYS A 197 10.94 8.76 9.06
N LEU A 198 10.19 8.97 10.14
CA LEU A 198 10.73 9.01 11.51
C LEU A 198 11.24 7.63 11.94
N GLU A 199 10.46 6.58 11.70
CA GLU A 199 10.85 5.20 12.01
C GLU A 199 12.11 4.77 11.25
N LEU A 200 12.20 5.13 9.97
CA LEU A 200 13.37 4.83 9.15
C LEU A 200 14.63 5.57 9.61
N ALA A 201 14.48 6.73 10.26
CA ALA A 201 15.60 7.46 10.83
C ALA A 201 16.10 6.84 12.14
N GLN A 202 15.21 6.22 12.92
CA GLN A 202 15.55 5.61 14.22
C GLN A 202 16.14 4.21 14.09
N ARG A 203 15.70 3.42 13.11
CA ARG A 203 16.23 2.06 12.89
C ARG A 203 17.65 2.13 12.35
N SER A 204 18.59 1.39 12.93
CA SER A 204 19.95 1.27 12.40
C SER A 204 20.13 0.01 11.53
N SER A 205 19.34 -1.04 11.77
CA SER A 205 19.47 -2.33 11.08
C SER A 205 18.71 -2.37 9.74
N ILE A 206 19.25 -3.16 8.81
CA ILE A 206 18.58 -3.56 7.58
C ILE A 206 18.09 -5.00 7.81
N PRO A 207 16.78 -5.25 7.90
CA PRO A 207 16.27 -6.58 8.14
C PRO A 207 16.44 -7.48 6.90
N ALA A 208 16.54 -8.78 7.13
CA ALA A 208 16.49 -9.76 6.06
C ALA A 208 15.08 -9.80 5.46
N LEU A 209 14.97 -9.67 4.14
CA LEU A 209 13.70 -9.79 3.46
C LEU A 209 13.25 -11.27 3.37
N PRO A 210 11.92 -11.53 3.27
CA PRO A 210 11.37 -12.86 3.05
C PRO A 210 11.98 -13.56 1.82
N GLU A 211 11.99 -14.89 1.83
CA GLU A 211 12.54 -15.71 0.74
C GLU A 211 11.85 -15.40 -0.60
N ALA A 212 10.55 -15.09 -0.59
CA ALA A 212 9.80 -14.67 -1.76
C ALA A 212 10.34 -13.41 -2.48
N LEU A 213 11.24 -12.63 -1.85
CA LEU A 213 11.80 -11.39 -2.40
C LEU A 213 13.29 -11.47 -2.72
N ARG A 214 13.93 -12.60 -2.44
CA ARG A 214 15.33 -12.83 -2.76
C ARG A 214 15.44 -13.13 -4.25
#